data_AF-A0A7Y9IBX8-F1
#
_entry.id   AF-A0A7Y9IBX8-F1
#
_cell.length_a   1.000
_cell.length_b   1.000
_cell.length_c   1.000
_cell.angle_alpha   90.00
_cell.angle_beta   90.00
_cell.angle_gamma   90.00
#
_symmetry.space_group_name_H-M   'P 1'
#
loop_
_entity.id
_entity.type
_entity.pdbx_description
1 polymer ?
#
loop_
_entity_poly.entity_id
_entity_poly.type
_entity_poly.pdbx_seq_one_letter_code
_entity_poly.pdbx_strand_id
1 'polypeptide(L)' 'MTTAEMLRAEGRAEGKADALVEQLEHKFGPLSRTALDTIHAASTDQLRTWSLRVLDATTLDEVLR' A
#
# COMPACT_ATOMS: atom_id res chain seq x y z
N MET A 1 -11.64 3.77 -21.63
CA MET A 1 -10.32 3.33 -21.14
C MET A 1 -9.86 2.20 -22.03
N THR A 2 -8.67 2.29 -22.58
CA THR A 2 -8.05 1.24 -23.41
C THR A 2 -7.41 0.18 -22.52
N THR A 3 -7.23 -1.04 -23.03
CA THR A 3 -6.54 -2.12 -22.31
C THR A 3 -5.14 -1.71 -21.83
N ALA A 4 -4.42 -0.92 -22.64
CA ALA A 4 -3.10 -0.41 -22.27
C ALA A 4 -3.14 0.59 -21.11
N GLU A 5 -4.21 1.38 -20.97
CA GLU A 5 -4.39 2.26 -19.83
C GLU A 5 -4.71 1.50 -18.54
N MET A 6 -5.49 0.42 -18.63
CA MET A 6 -5.78 -0.46 -17.51
C MET A 6 -4.51 -1.14 -16.99
N LEU A 7 -3.73 -1.77 -17.87
CA LEU A 7 -2.47 -2.44 -17.49
C LEU A 7 -1.48 -1.47 -16.86
N ARG A 8 -1.37 -0.24 -17.39
CA ARG A 8 -0.52 0.79 -16.76
C ARG A 8 -1.04 1.26 -15.42
N ALA A 9 -2.36 1.29 -15.21
CA ALA A 9 -2.94 1.66 -13.93
C ALA A 9 -2.70 0.58 -12.87
N GLU A 10 -2.87 -0.68 -13.25
CA GLU A 10 -2.61 -1.87 -12.42
C GLU A 10 -1.15 -1.93 -11.98
N GLY A 11 -0.20 -1.86 -12.92
CA GLY A 11 1.23 -1.87 -12.56
C GLY A 11 1.66 -0.68 -11.69
N ARG A 12 0.97 0.47 -11.77
CA ARG A 12 1.21 1.60 -10.85
C ARG A 12 0.62 1.35 -9.46
N ALA A 13 -0.49 0.62 -9.36
CA ALA A 13 -1.05 0.25 -8.07
C ALA A 13 -0.16 -0.80 -7.39
N GLU A 14 0.25 -1.84 -8.11
CA GLU A 14 1.17 -2.87 -7.63
C GLU A 14 2.48 -2.27 -7.09
N GLY A 15 3.17 -1.44 -7.89
CA GLY A 15 4.43 -0.83 -7.44
C GLY A 15 4.29 0.10 -6.24
N LYS A 16 3.09 0.69 -6.02
CA LYS A 16 2.82 1.47 -4.80
C LYS A 16 2.53 0.58 -3.60
N ALA A 17 1.85 -0.54 -3.80
CA ALA A 17 1.58 -1.52 -2.77
C ALA A 17 2.90 -2.09 -2.24
N ASP A 18 3.78 -2.52 -3.14
CA ASP A 18 5.10 -3.08 -2.78
C ASP A 18 5.96 -2.08 -2.00
N ALA A 19 6.04 -0.84 -2.47
CA ALA A 19 6.76 0.22 -1.77
C ALA A 19 6.19 0.49 -0.37
N LEU A 20 4.86 0.46 -0.21
CA LEU A 20 4.24 0.64 1.09
C LEU A 20 4.51 -0.55 2.02
N VAL A 21 4.51 -1.78 1.50
CA VAL A 21 4.88 -2.97 2.28
C VAL A 21 6.29 -2.83 2.82
N GLU A 22 7.28 -2.46 2.00
CA GLU A 22 8.66 -2.25 2.44
C GLU A 22 8.77 -1.19 3.55
N GLN A 23 8.05 -0.07 3.42
CA GLN A 23 8.02 0.99 4.44
C GLN A 23 7.45 0.50 5.77
N LEU A 24 6.34 -0.24 5.72
CA LEU A 24 5.65 -0.74 6.89
C LEU A 24 6.44 -1.86 7.57
N GLU A 25 7.05 -2.77 6.81
CA GLU A 25 7.93 -3.80 7.35
C GLU A 25 9.17 -3.20 8.00
N HIS A 26 9.76 -2.16 7.39
CA HIS A 26 10.89 -1.47 7.98
C HIS A 26 10.53 -0.80 9.31
N LYS A 27 9.35 -0.18 9.39
CA LYS A 27 8.94 0.63 10.55
C LYS A 27 8.33 -0.20 11.69
N PHE A 28 7.57 -1.24 11.37
CA PHE A 28 6.76 -2.00 12.32
C PHE A 28 7.17 -3.48 12.44
N GLY A 29 8.08 -3.96 11.59
CA GLY A 29 8.44 -5.36 11.49
C GLY A 29 7.54 -6.15 10.54
N PRO A 30 7.74 -7.48 10.41
CA PRO A 30 7.04 -8.31 9.43
C PRO A 30 5.52 -8.18 9.51
N LEU A 31 4.88 -8.00 8.34
CA LEU A 31 3.44 -7.86 8.28
C LEU A 31 2.72 -9.22 8.32
N SER A 32 1.51 -9.23 8.87
CA SER A 32 0.64 -10.39 8.77
C SER A 32 0.15 -10.57 7.34
N ARG A 33 -0.23 -11.81 6.97
CA ARG A 33 -0.84 -12.08 5.65
C ARG A 33 -2.06 -11.20 5.38
N THR A 34 -2.90 -11.00 6.39
CA THR A 34 -4.10 -10.14 6.26
C THR A 34 -3.74 -8.69 5.94
N ALA A 35 -2.66 -8.15 6.51
CA ALA A 35 -2.21 -6.80 6.20
C ALA A 35 -1.67 -6.71 4.77
N LEU A 36 -0.88 -7.70 4.33
CA LEU A 36 -0.40 -7.78 2.95
C LEU A 36 -1.56 -7.85 1.94
N ASP A 37 -2.53 -8.73 2.17
CA ASP A 37 -3.71 -8.88 1.32
C ASP A 37 -4.51 -7.55 1.24
N THR A 38 -4.63 -6.85 2.37
CA THR A 38 -5.29 -5.54 2.43
C THR A 38 -4.54 -4.49 1.60
N ILE A 39 -3.21 -4.48 1.65
CA ILE A 39 -2.37 -3.53 0.91
C ILE A 39 -2.42 -3.80 -0.60
N HIS A 40 -2.30 -5.06 -1.02
CA HIS A 40 -2.36 -5.42 -2.45
C HIS A 40 -3.74 -5.23 -3.07
N ALA A 41 -4.82 -5.36 -2.28
CA ALA A 41 -6.18 -5.10 -2.75
C ALA A 41 -6.57 -3.61 -2.73
N ALA A 42 -5.73 -2.73 -2.20
CA ALA A 42 -6.07 -1.33 -2.00
C ALA A 42 -6.04 -0.54 -3.31
N SER A 43 -6.93 0.44 -3.41
CA SER A 43 -6.92 1.39 -4.52
C SER A 43 -5.67 2.28 -4.47
N THR A 44 -5.28 2.83 -5.62
CA THR A 44 -4.16 3.78 -5.72
C THR A 44 -4.28 4.99 -4.78
N ASP A 45 -5.52 5.38 -4.42
CA ASP A 45 -5.79 6.50 -3.51
C ASP A 45 -5.61 6.11 -2.04
N GLN A 46 -6.07 4.91 -1.65
CA GLN A 46 -5.78 4.33 -0.33
C GLN A 46 -4.28 4.16 -0.13
N LEU A 47 -3.58 3.58 -1.11
CA LEU A 47 -2.12 3.43 -1.08
C LEU A 47 -1.42 4.77 -0.91
N ARG A 48 -1.84 5.81 -1.64
CA ARG A 48 -1.30 7.17 -1.46
C ARG A 48 -1.54 7.70 -0.05
N THR A 49 -2.74 7.52 0.49
CA THR A 49 -3.10 7.96 1.84
C THR A 49 -2.24 7.29 2.89
N TRP A 50 -2.07 5.97 2.79
CA TRP A 50 -1.26 5.18 3.70
C TRP A 50 0.23 5.50 3.60
N SER A 51 0.76 5.75 2.40
CA SER A 51 2.15 6.22 2.20
C SER A 51 2.44 7.58 2.84
N LEU A 52 1.43 8.43 3.05
CA LEU A 52 1.59 9.67 3.82
C LEU A 52 1.49 9.40 5.32
N ARG A 53 0.52 8.57 5.74
CA ARG A 53 0.31 8.25 7.15
C ARG A 53 1.48 7.52 7.79
N VAL A 54 2.19 6.66 7.04
CA VAL A 54 3.34 5.90 7.57
C VAL A 54 4.46 6.80 8.11
N LEU A 55 4.53 8.06 7.67
CA LEU A 55 5.54 9.02 8.11
C LEU A 55 5.35 9.42 9.59
N ASP A 56 4.11 9.49 10.05
CA ASP A 56 3.77 10.03 11.38
C ASP A 56 3.08 9.01 12.30
N ALA A 57 2.46 7.96 11.73
CA ALA A 57 1.74 6.94 12.48
C ALA A 57 2.67 6.20 13.44
N THR A 58 2.18 5.85 14.61
CA THR A 58 2.90 5.08 15.64
C THR A 58 2.57 3.60 15.63
N THR A 59 1.48 3.21 14.95
CA THR A 59 1.05 1.81 14.80
C THR A 59 0.64 1.48 13.37
N LEU A 60 0.62 0.18 13.04
CA LEU A 60 0.13 -0.30 11.74
C LEU A 60 -1.36 0.01 11.53
N ASP A 61 -2.19 -0.09 12.57
CA ASP A 61 -3.63 0.21 12.50
C ASP A 61 -3.90 1.68 12.15
N GLU A 62 -3.11 2.60 12.71
CA GLU A 62 -3.19 4.03 12.38
C GLU A 62 -2.92 4.30 10.90
N VAL A 63 -2.05 3.51 10.26
CA VAL A 63 -1.83 3.60 8.83
C VAL A 63 -3.05 3.06 8.09
N LEU A 64 -3.45 1.81 8.34
CA LEU A 64 -4.41 1.04 7.54
C LEU A 64 -5.90 1.39 7.77
N ARG A 65 -6.20 2.37 8.62
CA ARG A 65 -7.56 2.89 8.85
C ARG A 65 -8.24 3.43 7.59
#